data_AF-A0A510UU34-F1
#
_entry.id   AF-A0A510UU34-F1
#
_cell.length_a   1.000
_cell.length_b   1.000
_cell.length_c   1.000
_cell.angle_alpha   90.00
_cell.angle_beta   90.00
_cell.angle_gamma   90.00
#
_symmetry.space_group_name_H-M   'P 1'
#
loop_
_entity.id
_entity.type
_entity.pdbx_description
1 polymer ?
#
loop_
_entity_poly.entity_id
_entity_poly.type
_entity_poly.pdbx_seq_one_letter_code
_entity_poly.pdbx_strand_id
1 'polypeptide(L)'
;MARADNDLTPAQWGALRAAWSGCAYCGAHDVPLQKDCVLPLSRGGRYTLENVVPACRSCNASKCNQEVTHWLRVKRLDEAAFLLRHQAISAELIRADLTAAELERPEPAPAHVDEAPGG
;
A
#
# COMPACT_ATOMS: atom_id res chain seq x y z
N MET A 1 14.82 10.16 15.77
CA MET A 1 13.85 9.20 15.18
C MET A 1 13.40 9.79 13.86
N ALA A 2 13.76 9.17 12.74
CA ALA A 2 13.35 9.65 11.41
C ALA A 2 11.82 9.62 11.33
N ARG A 3 11.24 10.70 10.81
CA ARG A 3 9.80 10.83 10.60
C ARG A 3 9.36 9.65 9.75
N ALA A 4 8.39 8.86 10.22
CA ALA A 4 7.87 7.77 9.42
C ALA A 4 7.17 8.39 8.21
N ASP A 5 7.72 8.15 7.03
CA ASP A 5 7.09 8.49 5.75
C ASP A 5 5.75 7.75 5.69
N ASN A 6 4.68 8.53 5.59
CA ASN A 6 3.29 8.10 5.67
C ASN A 6 2.63 8.50 4.36
N ASP A 7 3.07 7.85 3.28
CA ASP A 7 2.81 8.31 1.91
C ASP A 7 1.58 7.66 1.28
N LEU A 8 0.89 6.76 2.00
CA LEU A 8 -0.33 6.14 1.50
C LEU A 8 -1.44 7.17 1.30
N THR A 9 -1.71 7.49 0.03
CA THR A 9 -2.73 8.47 -0.34
C THR A 9 -4.15 7.92 -0.18
N PRO A 10 -5.18 8.78 -0.14
CA PRO A 10 -6.58 8.34 -0.16
C PRO A 10 -6.93 7.50 -1.40
N ALA A 11 -6.36 7.82 -2.56
CA ALA A 11 -6.58 7.09 -3.81
C ALA A 11 -5.98 5.68 -3.73
N GLN A 12 -4.73 5.56 -3.26
CA GLN A 12 -4.06 4.28 -3.02
C GLN A 12 -4.82 3.42 -1.98
N TRP A 13 -5.34 4.04 -0.92
CA TRP A 13 -6.22 3.35 0.02
C TRP A 13 -7.51 2.84 -0.64
N GLY A 14 -8.12 3.64 -1.52
CA GLY A 14 -9.25 3.23 -2.34
C GLY A 14 -8.93 1.99 -3.18
N ALA A 15 -7.79 2.00 -3.86
CA ALA A 15 -7.32 0.89 -4.69
C ALA A 15 -7.05 -0.39 -3.88
N LEU A 16 -6.41 -0.28 -2.70
CA LEU A 16 -6.22 -1.42 -1.79
C LEU A 16 -7.55 -2.05 -1.37
N ARG A 17 -8.54 -1.25 -0.97
CA ARG A 17 -9.86 -1.79 -0.61
C ARG A 17 -10.54 -2.50 -1.77
N ALA A 18 -10.42 -1.95 -2.98
CA ALA A 18 -11.00 -2.56 -4.18
C ALA A 18 -10.31 -3.89 -4.52
N ALA A 19 -8.97 -3.94 -4.52
CA ALA A 19 -8.21 -5.13 -4.87
C ALA A 19 -8.38 -6.30 -3.88
N TRP A 20 -8.50 -5.97 -2.59
CA TRP A 20 -8.74 -6.98 -1.56
C TRP A 20 -10.20 -7.40 -1.42
N SER A 21 -11.13 -6.55 -1.86
CA SER A 21 -12.59 -6.79 -1.85
C SER A 21 -13.14 -7.26 -0.49
N GLY A 22 -12.56 -6.81 0.62
CA GLY A 22 -12.89 -7.27 1.96
C GLY A 22 -11.72 -7.18 2.92
N CYS A 23 -11.89 -7.74 4.13
CA CYS A 23 -10.82 -7.91 5.09
C CYS A 23 -9.76 -8.87 4.53
N ALA A 24 -8.51 -8.41 4.47
CA ALA A 24 -7.36 -9.17 3.98
C ALA A 24 -7.08 -10.46 4.76
N TYR A 25 -7.63 -10.59 5.96
CA TYR A 25 -7.42 -11.73 6.83
C TYR A 25 -8.59 -12.71 6.84
N CYS A 26 -9.81 -12.24 7.15
CA CYS A 26 -10.98 -13.11 7.29
C CYS A 26 -11.93 -13.10 6.08
N GLY A 27 -11.68 -12.26 5.07
CA GLY A 27 -12.52 -12.16 3.87
C GLY A 27 -13.86 -11.44 4.05
N ALA A 28 -14.14 -10.91 5.25
CA ALA A 28 -15.38 -10.16 5.49
C ALA A 28 -15.48 -8.94 4.57
N HIS A 29 -16.47 -8.98 3.67
CA HIS A 29 -17.02 -7.86 2.91
C HIS A 29 -18.26 -7.36 3.69
N ASP A 30 -18.70 -6.12 3.52
CA ASP A 30 -19.80 -5.50 4.29
C ASP A 30 -19.52 -5.10 5.75
N VAL A 31 -18.24 -4.97 6.12
CA VAL A 31 -17.83 -4.37 7.40
C VAL A 31 -16.91 -3.17 7.18
N PRO A 32 -16.90 -2.19 8.10
CA PRO A 32 -15.92 -1.10 8.03
C PRO A 32 -14.49 -1.63 8.07
N LEU A 33 -13.70 -1.26 7.07
CA LEU A 33 -12.29 -1.64 6.93
C LEU A 33 -11.37 -0.52 7.42
N GLN A 34 -10.34 -0.91 8.15
CA GLN A 34 -9.28 -0.05 8.68
C GLN A 34 -7.97 -0.37 7.95
N LYS A 35 -7.03 0.59 7.96
CA LYS A 35 -5.65 0.36 7.52
C LYS A 35 -4.94 -0.45 8.59
N ASP A 36 -4.42 -1.61 8.25
CA ASP A 36 -3.51 -2.38 9.11
C ASP A 36 -2.16 -2.53 8.41
N CYS A 37 -1.08 -2.39 9.18
CA CYS A 37 0.28 -2.52 8.70
C CYS A 37 0.75 -3.97 8.84
N VAL A 38 1.12 -4.61 7.74
CA VAL A 38 1.63 -5.99 7.66
C VAL A 38 2.87 -6.14 8.55
N LEU A 39 3.87 -5.27 8.38
CA LEU A 39 4.91 -5.00 9.37
C LEU A 39 4.39 -3.92 10.33
N PRO A 40 4.28 -4.17 11.65
CA PRO A 40 3.82 -3.18 12.61
C PRO A 40 4.68 -1.91 12.64
N LEU A 41 4.07 -0.75 12.90
CA LEU A 41 4.79 0.53 13.02
C LEU A 41 5.90 0.49 14.08
N SER A 42 5.66 -0.20 15.20
CA SER A 42 6.65 -0.40 16.27
C SER A 42 7.89 -1.19 15.85
N ARG A 43 7.84 -1.83 14.67
CA ARG A 43 8.93 -2.60 14.07
C ARG A 43 9.45 -1.99 12.77
N GLY A 44 9.17 -0.70 12.54
CA GLY A 44 9.64 0.04 11.37
C GLY A 44 8.72 -0.04 10.16
N GLY A 45 7.52 -0.60 10.30
CA GLY A 45 6.49 -0.52 9.27
C GLY A 45 6.03 0.91 9.00
N ARG A 46 5.45 1.12 7.81
CA ARG A 46 5.02 2.43 7.30
C ARG A 46 3.65 2.34 6.64
N TYR A 47 2.98 3.47 6.48
CA TYR A 47 1.74 3.53 5.69
C TYR A 47 2.09 3.69 4.21
N THR A 48 2.33 2.57 3.52
CA THR A 48 2.64 2.50 2.08
C THR A 48 1.80 1.42 1.40
N LEU A 49 1.75 1.42 0.06
CA LEU A 49 1.06 0.38 -0.72
C LEU A 49 1.56 -1.03 -0.39
N GLU A 50 2.85 -1.17 -0.10
CA GLU A 50 3.52 -2.46 0.15
C GLU A 50 3.28 -3.01 1.55
N ASN A 51 2.85 -2.18 2.49
CA ASN A 51 2.78 -2.55 3.90
C ASN A 51 1.38 -2.42 4.48
N VAL A 52 0.41 -1.81 3.78
CA VAL A 52 -0.94 -1.61 4.29
C VAL A 52 -1.92 -2.56 3.61
N VAL A 53 -2.75 -3.22 4.41
CA VAL A 53 -3.88 -4.02 3.95
C VAL A 53 -5.17 -3.56 4.62
N PRO A 54 -6.34 -3.75 3.99
CA PRO A 54 -7.61 -3.50 4.65
C PRO A 54 -7.95 -4.61 5.64
N ALA A 55 -8.25 -4.25 6.88
CA ALA A 55 -8.62 -5.19 7.93
C ALA A 55 -9.91 -4.76 8.62
N CYS A 56 -10.79 -5.71 8.95
CA CYS A 56 -11.93 -5.42 9.81
C CYS A 56 -11.46 -5.12 11.24
N ARG A 57 -12.31 -4.45 12.03
CA ARG A 57 -11.99 -4.07 13.42
C ARG A 57 -11.50 -5.24 14.28
N SER A 58 -12.14 -6.41 14.17
CA SER A 58 -11.81 -7.58 14.99
C SER A 58 -10.45 -8.17 14.65
N CYS A 59 -10.13 -8.32 13.35
CA CYS A 59 -8.83 -8.80 12.91
C CYS A 59 -7.72 -7.81 13.26
N ASN A 60 -7.91 -6.52 12.97
CA ASN A 60 -6.94 -5.47 13.28
C ASN A 60 -6.62 -5.42 14.79
N ALA A 61 -7.65 -5.43 15.63
CA ALA A 61 -7.47 -5.46 17.09
C ALA A 61 -6.81 -6.76 17.58
N SER A 62 -7.13 -7.90 16.97
CA SER A 62 -6.52 -9.19 17.33
C SER A 62 -5.06 -9.27 16.92
N LYS A 63 -4.67 -8.73 15.76
CA LYS A 63 -3.27 -8.67 15.33
C LYS A 63 -2.48 -7.68 16.16
N CYS A 64 -3.02 -6.48 16.36
CA CYS A 64 -2.35 -5.41 17.09
C CYS A 64 -0.92 -5.23 16.56
N ASN A 65 0.08 -5.25 17.46
CA ASN A 65 1.49 -5.07 17.12
C ASN A 65 2.23 -6.40 16.84
N GLN A 66 1.51 -7.49 16.62
CA GLN A 66 2.12 -8.77 16.27
C GLN A 66 2.61 -8.75 14.82
N GLU A 67 3.68 -9.51 14.58
CA GLU A 67 4.13 -9.80 13.21
C GLU A 67 3.06 -10.64 12.52
N VAL A 68 2.79 -10.34 11.25
CA VAL A 68 1.65 -10.89 10.52
C VAL A 68 1.72 -12.41 10.40
N THR A 69 2.88 -12.99 10.06
CA THR A 69 2.99 -14.44 9.83
C THR A 69 2.81 -15.20 11.13
N HIS A 70 3.43 -14.75 12.22
CA HIS A 70 3.20 -15.31 13.55
C HIS A 70 1.71 -15.25 13.94
N TRP A 71 1.06 -14.10 13.75
CA TRP A 71 -0.34 -13.94 14.08
C TRP A 71 -1.24 -14.84 13.20
N LEU A 72 -0.99 -14.94 11.89
CA LEU A 72 -1.72 -15.81 10.97
C LEU A 72 -1.64 -17.28 11.41
N ARG A 73 -0.43 -17.76 11.78
CA ARG A 73 -0.24 -19.12 12.31
C ARG A 73 -1.04 -19.34 13.59
N VAL A 74 -1.01 -18.39 14.53
CA VAL A 74 -1.81 -18.47 15.78
C VAL A 74 -3.31 -18.50 15.49
N LYS A 75 -3.77 -17.75 14.49
CA LYS A 75 -5.18 -17.73 14.05
C LYS A 75 -5.56 -18.90 13.15
N ARG A 76 -4.60 -19.76 12.77
CA ARG A 76 -4.78 -20.86 11.80
C ARG A 76 -5.33 -20.39 10.45
N LEU A 77 -4.91 -19.20 10.03
CA LEU A 77 -5.19 -18.66 8.70
C LEU A 77 -4.10 -19.13 7.72
N ASP A 78 -4.44 -19.15 6.43
CA ASP A 78 -3.51 -19.56 5.38
C ASP A 78 -2.47 -18.45 5.12
N GLU A 79 -1.30 -18.61 5.73
CA GLU A 79 -0.18 -17.69 5.58
C GLU A 79 0.32 -17.60 4.15
N ALA A 80 0.46 -18.74 3.46
CA ALA A 80 1.01 -18.76 2.12
C ALA A 80 0.08 -18.04 1.14
N ALA A 81 -1.23 -18.31 1.23
CA ALA A 81 -2.22 -17.61 0.42
C ALA A 81 -2.24 -16.11 0.70
N PHE A 82 -2.14 -15.69 1.97
CA PHE A 82 -2.04 -14.27 2.33
C PHE A 82 -0.81 -13.61 1.71
N LEU A 83 0.38 -14.19 1.87
CA LEU A 83 1.63 -13.59 1.39
C LEU A 83 1.67 -13.48 -0.14
N LEU A 84 1.22 -14.52 -0.85
CA LEU A 84 1.16 -14.52 -2.31
C LEU A 84 0.17 -13.45 -2.81
N ARG A 85 -1.03 -13.37 -2.21
CA ARG A 85 -2.03 -12.37 -2.59
C ARG A 85 -1.55 -10.95 -2.27
N HIS A 86 -0.94 -10.74 -1.11
CA HIS A 86 -0.38 -9.47 -0.71
C HIS A 86 0.70 -9.00 -1.70
N GLN A 87 1.65 -9.87 -2.05
CA GLN A 87 2.68 -9.56 -3.04
C GLN A 87 2.08 -9.21 -4.41
N ALA A 88 1.12 -10.00 -4.89
CA ALA A 88 0.48 -9.79 -6.19
C ALA A 88 -0.23 -8.43 -6.26
N ILE A 89 -1.08 -8.13 -5.27
CA ILE A 89 -1.82 -6.86 -5.21
C ILE A 89 -0.87 -5.67 -5.10
N SER A 90 0.11 -5.73 -4.19
CA SER A 90 1.06 -4.63 -4.01
C SER A 90 1.85 -4.35 -5.29
N ALA A 91 2.34 -5.39 -5.96
CA ALA A 91 3.08 -5.24 -7.22
C ALA A 91 2.22 -4.64 -8.34
N GLU A 92 0.94 -5.03 -8.44
CA GLU A 92 0.01 -4.48 -9.42
C GLU A 92 -0.27 -2.99 -9.14
N LEU A 93 -0.56 -2.63 -7.90
CA LEU A 93 -0.88 -1.26 -7.53
C LEU A 93 0.33 -0.32 -7.66
N ILE A 94 1.53 -0.77 -7.30
CA ILE A 94 2.76 0.02 -7.48
C ILE A 94 3.01 0.27 -8.97
N ARG A 95 2.84 -0.74 -9.82
CA ARG A 95 2.98 -0.57 -11.27
C ARG A 95 1.99 0.45 -11.82
N ALA A 96 0.73 0.39 -11.36
CA ALA A 96 -0.30 1.33 -11.76
C ALA A 96 0.02 2.76 -11.29
N ASP A 97 0.48 2.92 -10.05
CA ASP A 97 0.85 4.20 -9.45
C ASP A 97 2.03 4.86 -10.19
N LEU A 98 3.08 4.09 -10.53
CA LEU A 98 4.21 4.55 -11.34
C LEU A 98 3.77 4.97 -12.75
N THR A 99 2.85 4.22 -13.35
CA THR A 99 2.31 4.53 -14.68
C THR A 99 1.51 5.83 -14.64
N ALA A 100 0.67 6.03 -13.63
CA ALA A 100 -0.08 7.26 -13.44
C ALA A 100 0.85 8.47 -13.25
N ALA A 101 1.88 8.34 -12.42
CA ALA A 101 2.85 9.40 -12.19
C ALA A 101 3.63 9.79 -13.47
N GLU A 102 3.94 8.83 -14.34
CA GLU A 102 4.61 9.11 -15.61
C GLU A 102 3.71 9.85 -16.62
N LEU A 103 2.41 9.53 -16.64
CA LEU A 103 1.43 10.21 -17.49
C LEU A 103 1.15 11.65 -17.04
N GLU A 104 1.27 11.92 -15.74
CA GLU A 104 1.07 13.25 -15.16
C GLU A 104 2.33 14.13 -15.25
N ARG A 105 3.47 13.58 -15.67
CA ARG A 105 4.73 14.32 -15.76
C ARG A 105 4.60 15.42 -16.82
N PRO A 106 4.76 16.71 -16.45
CA PRO A 106 4.64 17.80 -17.41
C PRO A 106 5.70 17.66 -18.51
N GLU A 107 5.29 17.94 -19.75
CA GLU A 107 6.19 17.94 -20.90
C GLU A 107 7.32 18.96 -20.64
N PRO A 108 8.60 18.61 -20.90
CA PRO A 108 9.68 19.55 -20.68
C PRO A 108 9.40 20.82 -21.50
N ALA A 109 9.55 21.98 -20.85
CA ALA A 109 9.42 23.26 -21.53
C ALA A 109 10.31 23.25 -22.78
N PRO A 110 9.84 23.80 -23.93
CA PRO A 110 10.64 23.83 -25.14
C PRO A 110 11.98 24.50 -24.80
N ALA A 111 13.08 23.83 -25.17
CA ALA A 111 14.41 24.37 -24.96
C ALA A 111 14.47 25.76 -25.61
N HIS A 112 14.69 26.80 -24.81
CA HIS A 112 15.02 28.11 -25.33
C HIS A 112 16.31 27.97 -26.13
N VAL A 113 16.19 27.98 -27.46
CA VAL A 113 17.35 28.13 -28.33
C VAL A 113 17.80 29.57 -28.17
N ASP A 114 18.91 29.78 -27.45
CA ASP A 114 19.60 31.06 -27.47
C ASP A 114 20.02 31.31 -28.94
N GLU A 115 19.29 32.17 -29.64
CA GLU A 115 19.75 32.76 -30.89
C GLU A 115 21.04 33.52 -30.58
N ALA A 116 22.17 32.92 -30.95
CA ALA A 116 23.47 33.56 -30.85
C ALA A 116 23.40 34.91 -31.58
N PRO A 117 23.81 36.02 -30.95
CA PRO A 117 23.84 37.30 -31.65
C PRO A 117 24.90 37.20 -32.76
N GLY A 118 24.43 37.20 -34.00
CA GLY A 118 25.28 37.44 -35.16
C GLY A 118 25.66 38.91 -35.23
N GLY A 119 26.95 39.19 -35.45
CA GLY A 119 27.46 40.53 -35.72
C GLY A 119 28.79 40.82 -35.04
#